data_AF-A0A972E3Z1-F1
#
_entry.id   AF-A0A972E3Z1-F1
#
_cell.length_a   1.000
_cell.length_b   1.000
_cell.length_c   1.000
_cell.angle_alpha   90.00
_cell.angle_beta   90.00
_cell.angle_gamma   90.00
#
_symmetry.space_group_name_H-M   'P 1'
#
loop_
_entity.id
_entity.type
_entity.pdbx_description
1 polymer ?
#
loop_
_entity_poly.entity_id
_entity_poly.type
_entity_poly.pdbx_seq_one_letter_code
_entity_poly.pdbx_strand_id
1 'polypeptide(L)'
;MRDFKTPSEEELNQIAIACIEDERLREILGRILSFSEEERDNFRQKMTLFFIGADTDEDIKTKRFFSVLMEREYAEKIGIKVGVE
;
A
#
# COMPACT_ATOMS: atom_id res chain seq x y z
N MET A 1 -11.69 -9.09 -9.00
CA MET A 1 -10.76 -8.05 -8.51
C MET A 1 -9.85 -7.73 -9.69
N ARG A 2 -9.70 -6.48 -10.16
CA ARG A 2 -8.80 -6.19 -11.29
C ARG A 2 -7.39 -6.63 -10.89
N ASP A 3 -6.77 -7.51 -11.67
CA ASP A 3 -5.35 -7.82 -11.59
C ASP A 3 -4.57 -6.51 -11.68
N PHE A 4 -4.14 -6.02 -10.54
CA PHE A 4 -3.27 -4.86 -10.47
C PHE A 4 -1.90 -5.32 -10.96
N LYS A 5 -1.52 -4.88 -12.17
CA LYS A 5 -0.22 -5.12 -12.80
C LYS A 5 0.91 -5.00 -11.77
N THR A 6 1.89 -5.89 -11.79
CA THR A 6 3.12 -5.80 -10.99
C THR A 6 3.66 -4.36 -10.98
N PRO A 7 3.89 -3.74 -9.81
CA PRO A 7 4.42 -2.38 -9.73
C PRO A 7 5.82 -2.30 -10.33
N SER A 8 6.12 -1.19 -11.00
CA SER A 8 7.48 -0.92 -11.48
C SER A 8 8.38 -0.47 -10.34
N GLU A 9 9.70 -0.58 -10.51
CA GLU A 9 10.66 -0.07 -9.52
C GLU A 9 10.49 1.45 -9.29
N GLU A 10 10.15 2.20 -10.35
CA GLU A 10 9.84 3.62 -10.24
C GLU A 10 8.61 3.88 -9.38
N GLU A 11 7.55 3.06 -9.51
CA GLU A 11 6.36 3.17 -8.67
C GLU A 11 6.67 2.87 -7.21
N LEU A 12 7.48 1.84 -6.93
CA LEU A 12 7.94 1.54 -5.56
C LEU A 12 8.74 2.70 -4.97
N ASN A 13 9.58 3.36 -5.77
CA ASN A 13 10.33 4.53 -5.34
C ASN A 13 9.43 5.74 -5.06
N GLN A 14 8.41 5.99 -5.89
CA GLN A 14 7.43 7.05 -5.63
C GLN A 14 6.65 6.81 -4.34
N ILE A 15 6.24 5.57 -4.09
CA ILE A 15 5.59 5.18 -2.83
C ILE A 15 6.54 5.38 -1.64
N ALA A 16 7.80 4.98 -1.76
CA ALA A 16 8.81 5.18 -0.71
C ALA A 16 9.02 6.67 -0.40
N ILE A 17 9.13 7.51 -1.44
CA ILE A 17 9.25 8.97 -1.27
C ILE A 17 8.03 9.51 -0.52
N ALA A 18 6.82 9.14 -0.92
CA ALA A 18 5.60 9.58 -0.23
C ALA A 18 5.58 9.16 1.26
N CYS A 19 6.06 7.95 1.58
CA CYS A 19 6.21 7.49 2.96
C CYS A 19 7.34 8.19 3.73
N ILE A 20 8.35 8.74 3.05
CA ILE A 20 9.40 9.55 3.69
C ILE A 20 8.89 10.96 3.97
N GLU A 21 8.10 11.53 3.06
CA GLU A 21 7.59 12.89 3.15
C GLU A 21 6.37 13.03 4.08
N ASP A 22 5.53 12.00 4.19
CA ASP A 22 4.37 11.98 5.08
C ASP A 22 4.50 10.90 6.16
N GLU A 23 4.73 11.34 7.40
CA GLU A 23 4.88 10.47 8.57
C GLU A 23 3.68 9.53 8.76
N ARG A 24 2.45 9.98 8.42
CA ARG A 24 1.25 9.15 8.57
C ARG A 24 1.27 7.98 7.60
N LEU A 25 1.78 8.20 6.38
CA LEU A 25 1.96 7.12 5.40
C LEU A 25 3.03 6.14 5.85
N ARG A 26 4.11 6.63 6.47
CA ARG A 26 5.14 5.80 7.09
C ARG A 26 4.57 4.91 8.20
N GLU A 27 3.77 5.48 9.10
CA GLU A 27 3.12 4.73 10.17
C GLU A 27 2.16 3.66 9.63
N ILE A 28 1.38 4.01 8.61
CA ILE A 28 0.48 3.06 7.94
C ILE A 28 1.28 1.89 7.36
N LEU A 29 2.40 2.17 6.66
CA LEU A 29 3.28 1.14 6.14
C LEU A 29 3.81 0.23 7.26
N GLY A 30 4.28 0.80 8.38
CA GLY A 30 4.76 0.00 9.52
C GLY A 30 3.69 -0.90 10.12
N ARG A 31 2.45 -0.42 10.23
CA ARG A 31 1.31 -1.25 10.66
C ARG A 31 1.04 -2.38 9.68
N ILE A 32 1.04 -2.08 8.38
CA ILE A 32 0.82 -3.08 7.32
C ILE A 32 1.92 -4.16 7.30
N LEU A 33 3.17 -3.78 7.56
CA LEU A 33 4.29 -4.72 7.70
C LEU A 33 4.13 -5.62 8.93
N SER A 34 3.55 -5.08 10.00
CA SER A 34 3.29 -5.82 11.25
C SER A 34 2.05 -6.72 11.20
N PHE A 35 1.22 -6.64 10.16
CA PHE A 35 0.01 -7.46 10.06
C PHE A 35 0.32 -8.94 9.92
N SER A 36 -0.39 -9.75 10.69
CA SER A 36 -0.59 -11.16 10.39
C SER A 36 -1.32 -11.34 9.05
N GLU A 37 -1.29 -12.56 8.49
CA GLU A 37 -2.01 -12.87 7.26
C GLU A 37 -3.52 -12.59 7.40
N GLU A 38 -4.12 -12.93 8.54
CA GLU A 38 -5.54 -12.69 8.82
C GLU A 38 -5.86 -11.19 8.89
N GLU A 39 -5.02 -10.38 9.55
CA GLU A 39 -5.21 -8.94 9.62
C GLU A 39 -5.08 -8.27 8.25
N ARG A 40 -4.14 -8.74 7.43
CA ARG A 40 -3.92 -8.25 6.07
C ARG A 40 -5.11 -8.58 5.17
N ASP A 41 -5.66 -9.79 5.25
CA ASP A 41 -6.85 -10.17 4.50
C ASP A 41 -8.07 -9.37 4.95
N ASN A 42 -8.26 -9.20 6.26
CA ASN A 42 -9.32 -8.33 6.79
C ASN A 42 -9.18 -6.89 6.31
N PHE A 43 -7.96 -6.35 6.30
CA PHE A 43 -7.70 -5.00 5.80
C PHE A 43 -8.02 -4.91 4.31
N ARG A 44 -7.54 -5.86 3.50
CA ARG A 44 -7.84 -5.94 2.05
C ARG A 44 -9.34 -5.95 1.76
N GLN A 45 -10.14 -6.66 2.57
CA GLN A 45 -11.60 -6.64 2.45
C GLN A 45 -12.18 -5.25 2.78
N LYS A 46 -11.77 -4.64 3.89
CA LYS A 46 -12.22 -3.28 4.29
C LYS A 46 -11.87 -2.25 3.23
N MET A 47 -10.68 -2.33 2.66
CA MET A 47 -10.24 -1.46 1.57
C MET A 47 -11.09 -1.64 0.31
N THR A 48 -11.42 -2.89 -0.02
CA THR A 48 -12.29 -3.19 -1.16
C THR A 48 -13.65 -2.52 -0.99
N LEU A 49 -14.22 -2.59 0.22
CA LEU A 49 -15.49 -1.94 0.56
C LEU A 49 -15.38 -0.41 0.58
N PHE A 50 -14.30 0.13 1.13
CA PHE A 50 -14.06 1.58 1.21
C PHE A 50 -14.00 2.24 -0.18
N PHE A 51 -13.37 1.56 -1.15
CA PHE A 51 -13.28 2.05 -2.52
C PHE A 51 -14.48 1.64 -3.42
N ILE A 52 -15.59 1.17 -2.85
CA ILE A 52 -16.82 0.98 -3.62
C ILE A 52 -17.38 2.35 -3.99
N GLY A 53 -17.58 2.59 -5.28
CA GLY A 53 -18.10 3.87 -5.78
C GLY A 53 -17.06 5.01 -5.81
N ALA A 54 -15.80 4.71 -5.52
CA ALA A 54 -14.69 5.64 -5.59
C ALA A 54 -14.06 5.54 -7.00
N ASP A 55 -14.35 6.52 -7.85
CA ASP A 55 -13.97 6.54 -9.27
C ASP A 55 -13.14 7.74 -9.70
N THR A 56 -12.78 8.64 -8.76
CA THR A 56 -11.91 9.77 -9.10
C THR A 56 -10.47 9.29 -9.38
N ASP A 57 -9.70 10.10 -10.10
CA ASP A 57 -8.28 9.81 -10.34
C ASP A 57 -7.49 9.67 -9.03
N GLU A 58 -7.88 10.41 -7.99
CA GLU A 58 -7.27 10.31 -6.66
C GLU A 58 -7.62 8.99 -5.98
N ASP A 59 -8.87 8.54 -6.08
CA ASP A 59 -9.31 7.24 -5.57
C ASP A 59 -8.56 6.09 -6.24
N ILE A 60 -8.38 6.17 -7.56
CA ILE A 60 -7.66 5.16 -8.33
C ILE A 60 -6.19 5.09 -7.89
N LYS A 61 -5.52 6.24 -7.72
CA LYS A 61 -4.13 6.31 -7.25
C LYS A 61 -4.00 5.79 -5.81
N THR A 62 -4.93 6.15 -4.94
CA THR A 62 -4.92 5.72 -3.54
C THR A 62 -5.17 4.22 -3.44
N LYS A 63 -6.14 3.69 -4.18
CA LYS A 63 -6.38 2.26 -4.29
C LYS A 63 -5.17 1.50 -4.81
N ARG A 64 -4.44 2.08 -5.78
CA ARG A 64 -3.21 1.50 -6.31
C ARG A 64 -2.11 1.46 -5.26
N PHE A 65 -1.87 2.57 -4.55
CA PHE A 65 -0.90 2.67 -3.46
C PHE A 65 -1.12 1.54 -2.45
N PHE A 66 -2.32 1.43 -1.93
CA PHE A 66 -2.61 0.41 -0.92
C PHE A 66 -2.61 -1.02 -1.46
N SER A 67 -3.02 -1.23 -2.72
CA SER A 67 -2.93 -2.56 -3.34
C SER A 67 -1.49 -3.03 -3.43
N VAL A 68 -0.54 -2.12 -3.69
CA VAL A 68 0.90 -2.43 -3.66
C VAL A 68 1.35 -2.76 -2.23
N LEU A 69 0.95 -1.97 -1.24
CA LEU A 69 1.31 -2.23 0.17
C LEU A 69 0.70 -3.51 0.75
N MET A 70 -0.40 -4.00 0.18
CA MET A 70 -1.03 -5.25 0.59
C MET A 70 -0.29 -6.50 0.09
N GLU A 71 0.67 -6.35 -0.81
CA GLU A 71 1.53 -7.45 -1.24
C GLU A 71 2.82 -7.42 -0.41
N ARG A 72 3.06 -8.50 0.33
CA ARG A 72 4.14 -8.58 1.33
C ARG A 72 5.49 -8.20 0.74
N GLU A 73 5.80 -8.77 -0.42
CA GLU A 73 7.07 -8.55 -1.10
C GLU A 73 7.32 -7.06 -1.39
N TYR A 74 6.30 -6.32 -1.82
CA TYR A 74 6.44 -4.91 -2.16
C TYR A 74 6.46 -4.03 -0.91
N ALA A 75 5.64 -4.34 0.08
CA ALA A 75 5.66 -3.65 1.37
C ALA A 75 7.04 -3.75 2.03
N GLU A 76 7.65 -4.94 2.05
CA GLU A 76 8.98 -5.16 2.63
C GLU A 76 10.07 -4.40 1.83
N LYS A 77 10.02 -4.44 0.49
CA LYS A 77 10.92 -3.66 -0.37
C LYS A 77 10.83 -2.16 -0.09
N ILE A 78 9.63 -1.64 0.10
CA ILE A 78 9.41 -0.22 0.42
C ILE A 78 9.87 0.06 1.85
N GLY A 79 9.55 -0.80 2.81
CA GLY A 79 9.96 -0.71 4.23
C GLY A 79 11.47 -0.55 4.38
N ILE A 80 12.25 -1.38 3.68
CA ILE A 80 13.72 -1.27 3.63
C ILE A 80 14.18 0.11 3.14
N LYS A 81 13.54 0.66 2.08
CA LYS A 81 13.88 1.97 1.53
C LYS A 81 13.58 3.12 2.49
N VAL A 82 12.58 2.97 3.36
CA VAL A 82 12.13 4.03 4.28
C VAL A 82 12.58 3.82 5.74
N GLY A 83 13.33 2.75 6.01
CA GLY A 83 13.80 2.41 7.36
C GLY A 83 12.64 2.07 8.30
N VAL A 84 11.73 1.21 7.85
CA VAL A 84 10.65 0.62 8.64
C VAL A 84 10.73 -0.89 8.46
N GLU A 85 10.95 -1.60 9.56
CA GLU A 85 11.18 -3.05 9.62
C GLU A 85 9.96 -3.78 10.18
#